data_AF-A0A1H3AM71-F1
#
_entry.id   AF-A0A1H3AM71-F1
#
_cell.length_a   1.000
_cell.length_b   1.000
_cell.length_c   1.000
_cell.angle_alpha   90.00
_cell.angle_beta   90.00
_cell.angle_gamma   90.00
#
_symmetry.space_group_name_H-M   'P 1'
#
loop_
_entity.id
_entity.type
_entity.pdbx_description
1 polymer ?
#
loop_
_entity_poly.entity_id
_entity_poly.type
_entity_poly.pdbx_seq_one_letter_code
_entity_poly.pdbx_strand_id
1 'polypeptide(L)' 'MIKAVNIDTLSACIKELFPDAADVIIGSETLLDDIPGWDSMSAVNLQTYLATAFGVTTPEEMLSSETSVGEIIEQIRNG' A
#
# COMPACT_ATOMS: atom_id res chain seq x y z
N MET A 1 -7.55 -17.87 -3.07
CA MET A 1 -7.12 -17.33 -4.38
C MET A 1 -6.25 -16.13 -4.08
N ILE A 2 -4.98 -16.14 -4.48
CA ILE A 2 -4.13 -14.94 -4.37
C ILE A 2 -4.65 -13.96 -5.43
N LYS A 3 -5.10 -12.77 -5.00
CA LYS A 3 -5.51 -11.73 -5.95
C LYS A 3 -4.26 -11.24 -6.68
N ALA A 4 -4.31 -11.13 -8.00
CA ALA A 4 -3.24 -10.47 -8.74
C ALA A 4 -3.15 -9.00 -8.27
N VAL A 5 -1.95 -8.57 -7.89
CA VAL A 5 -1.72 -7.19 -7.44
C VAL A 5 -1.49 -6.27 -8.66
N ASN A 6 -2.25 -5.18 -8.69
CA ASN A 6 -2.13 -4.08 -9.64
C ASN A 6 -2.51 -2.77 -8.96
N ILE A 7 -2.36 -1.66 -9.68
CA ILE A 7 -2.62 -0.32 -9.12
C ILE A 7 -4.06 -0.17 -8.63
N ASP A 8 -5.04 -0.69 -9.38
CA ASP A 8 -6.45 -0.59 -9.01
C ASP A 8 -6.74 -1.35 -7.70
N THR A 9 -6.17 -2.54 -7.57
CA THR A 9 -6.35 -3.38 -6.38
C THR A 9 -5.71 -2.71 -5.18
N LEU A 10 -4.44 -2.29 -5.28
CA LEU A 10 -3.75 -1.67 -4.15
C LEU A 10 -4.34 -0.30 -3.79
N SER A 11 -4.74 0.51 -4.79
CA SER A 11 -5.44 1.77 -4.57
C SER A 11 -6.75 1.57 -3.80
N ALA A 12 -7.57 0.60 -4.19
CA ALA A 12 -8.80 0.29 -3.46
C ALA A 12 -8.51 -0.10 -2.01
N CYS A 13 -7.45 -0.88 -1.76
CA CYS A 13 -7.05 -1.27 -0.40
C CYS A 13 -6.62 -0.07 0.43
N ILE A 14 -5.80 0.81 -0.14
CA ILE A 14 -5.35 2.05 0.52
C ILE A 14 -6.57 2.90 0.87
N LYS A 15 -7.55 3.04 -0.02
CA LYS A 15 -8.79 3.80 0.24
C LYS A 15 -9.70 3.15 1.29
N GLU A 16 -9.67 1.84 1.44
CA GLU A 16 -10.35 1.13 2.53
C GLU A 16 -9.68 1.38 3.89
N LEU A 17 -8.34 1.47 3.91
CA LEU A 17 -7.57 1.76 5.13
C LEU A 17 -7.59 3.25 5.51
N PHE A 18 -7.65 4.14 4.53
CA PHE A 18 -7.60 5.59 4.69
C PHE A 18 -8.85 6.23 4.08
N PRO A 19 -9.91 6.44 4.88
CA PRO A 19 -11.14 7.08 4.40
C PRO A 19 -10.89 8.48 3.79
N ASP A 20 -9.90 9.20 4.31
CA ASP A 20 -9.51 10.53 3.82
C ASP A 20 -8.84 10.49 2.44
N ALA A 21 -8.38 9.32 2.00
CA ALA A 21 -7.82 9.10 0.66
C ALA A 21 -8.87 8.68 -0.39
N ALA A 22 -10.17 8.58 -0.02
CA ALA A 22 -11.22 8.07 -0.90
C ALA A 22 -11.29 8.79 -2.27
N ASP A 23 -11.14 10.12 -2.25
CA ASP A 23 -11.21 10.97 -3.45
C ASP A 23 -9.84 11.20 -4.11
N VAL A 24 -8.75 10.65 -3.55
CA VAL A 24 -7.39 10.82 -4.10
C VAL A 24 -7.17 9.87 -5.27
N ILE A 25 -6.53 10.37 -6.33
CA ILE A 25 -6.05 9.54 -7.43
C ILE A 25 -4.70 8.95 -6.98
N ILE A 26 -4.69 7.65 -6.70
CA ILE A 26 -3.47 6.92 -6.31
C ILE A 26 -2.90 6.26 -7.57
N GLY A 27 -1.71 6.70 -7.96
CA GLY A 27 -0.94 6.16 -9.09
C GLY A 27 0.30 5.41 -8.64
N SER A 28 1.04 4.82 -9.58
CA SER A 28 2.28 4.09 -9.28
C SER A 28 3.36 4.98 -8.66
N GLU A 29 3.39 6.27 -9.05
CA GLU A 29 4.36 7.26 -8.56
C GLU A 29 3.92 7.92 -7.24
N THR A 30 2.70 7.65 -6.75
CA THR A 30 2.20 8.25 -5.50
C THR A 30 3.04 7.72 -4.34
N LEU A 31 3.62 8.62 -3.56
CA LEU A 31 4.34 8.27 -2.34
C LEU A 31 3.37 7.94 -1.21
N LEU A 32 3.79 7.10 -0.27
CA LEU A 32 2.97 6.78 0.89
C LEU A 32 2.64 8.01 1.74
N ASP A 33 3.59 8.95 1.88
CA ASP A 33 3.38 10.20 2.65
C ASP A 33 2.42 11.18 1.96
N ASP A 34 2.21 11.03 0.64
CA ASP A 34 1.23 11.82 -0.11
C ASP A 34 -0.21 11.32 0.10
N ILE A 35 -0.39 10.16 0.75
CA ILE A 35 -1.71 9.61 1.06
C ILE A 35 -2.27 10.35 2.29
N PRO A 36 -3.43 11.02 2.18
CA PRO A 36 -4.04 11.67 3.34
C PRO A 36 -4.34 10.68 4.46
N GLY A 37 -3.94 11.04 5.68
CA GLY A 37 -4.06 10.16 6.85
C GLY A 37 -2.91 9.16 7.01
N TRP A 38 -1.86 9.26 6.19
CA TRP A 38 -0.64 8.50 6.41
C TRP A 38 0.04 8.91 7.73
N ASP A 39 0.37 7.91 8.55
CA ASP A 39 1.14 8.04 9.78
C ASP A 39 1.91 6.74 10.08
N SER A 40 2.61 6.68 11.22
CA SER A 40 3.37 5.49 11.59
C SER A 40 2.52 4.26 11.91
N MET A 41 1.27 4.42 12.37
CA MET A 41 0.34 3.30 12.59
C MET A 41 -0.23 2.78 11.27
N SER A 42 -0.46 3.68 10.31
CA SER A 42 -0.91 3.40 8.96
C SER A 42 0.04 2.44 8.21
N ALA A 43 1.35 2.59 8.41
CA ALA A 43 2.36 1.67 7.86
C ALA A 43 2.20 0.23 8.40
N VAL A 44 1.98 0.07 9.72
CA VAL A 44 1.76 -1.26 10.35
C VAL A 44 0.44 -1.88 9.89
N ASN A 45 -0.61 -1.08 9.73
CA ASN A 45 -1.90 -1.54 9.22
C ASN A 45 -1.77 -2.03 7.77
N LEU A 46 -1.08 -1.27 6.92
CA LEU A 46 -0.81 -1.66 5.54
C LEU A 46 0.04 -2.94 5.48
N GLN A 47 1.09 -3.05 6.28
CA GLN A 47 1.91 -4.27 6.38
C GLN A 47 1.06 -5.51 6.72
N THR A 48 0.21 -5.40 7.74
CA THR A 48 -0.70 -6.48 8.18
C THR A 48 -1.67 -6.86 7.07
N TYR A 49 -2.19 -5.87 6.34
CA TYR A 49 -3.06 -6.10 5.20
C TYR A 49 -2.32 -6.86 4.08
N LEU A 50 -1.12 -6.40 3.69
CA LEU A 50 -0.34 -7.03 2.62
C LEU A 50 -0.04 -8.50 2.93
N ALA A 51 0.31 -8.81 4.18
CA ALA A 51 0.50 -10.17 4.65
C ALA A 51 -0.78 -11.01 4.56
N THR A 52 -1.93 -10.45 4.94
CA THR A 52 -3.21 -11.17 4.93
C THR A 52 -3.78 -11.36 3.53
N ALA A 53 -3.68 -10.34 2.67
CA ALA A 53 -4.32 -10.29 1.36
C ALA A 53 -3.48 -10.96 0.27
N PHE A 54 -2.15 -10.83 0.34
CA PHE A 54 -1.23 -11.31 -0.69
C PHE A 54 -0.26 -12.37 -0.19
N GLY A 55 -0.19 -12.62 1.12
CA GLY A 55 0.73 -13.61 1.70
C GLY A 55 2.19 -13.14 1.73
N VAL A 56 2.43 -11.82 1.60
CA VAL A 56 3.78 -11.25 1.54
C VAL A 56 4.17 -10.58 2.86
N THR A 57 5.42 -10.77 3.28
CA THR A 57 5.99 -10.07 4.43
C THR A 57 6.77 -8.86 3.93
N THR A 58 6.25 -7.66 4.16
CA THR A 58 6.94 -6.42 3.81
C THR A 58 7.70 -5.88 5.01
N PRO A 59 9.01 -5.59 4.92
CA PRO A 59 9.76 -4.93 6.00
C PRO A 59 9.17 -3.55 6.33
N GLU A 60 9.16 -3.16 7.61
CA GLU A 60 8.64 -1.84 8.02
C GLU A 60 9.44 -0.69 7.38
N GLU A 61 10.76 -0.86 7.24
CA GLU A 61 11.66 0.07 6.54
C GLU A 61 11.26 0.34 5.09
N MET A 62 10.54 -0.59 4.46
CA MET A 62 10.03 -0.45 3.10
C MET A 62 8.71 0.33 3.06
N LEU A 63 7.99 0.50 4.18
CA LEU A 63 6.77 1.30 4.22
C LEU A 63 7.10 2.70 4.74
N SER A 64 8.13 3.32 4.14
CA SER A 64 8.59 4.65 4.49
C SER A 64 7.86 5.74 3.69
N SER A 65 7.97 6.99 4.12
CA SER A 65 7.39 8.16 3.45
C SER A 65 7.83 8.30 1.98
N GLU A 66 9.03 7.81 1.65
CA GLU A 66 9.61 7.91 0.30
C GLU A 66 9.22 6.74 -0.61
N THR A 67 8.52 5.74 -0.09
CA THR A 67 8.14 4.57 -0.88
C THR A 67 6.92 4.89 -1.73
N SER A 68 6.99 4.54 -3.01
CA SER A 68 5.88 4.66 -3.93
C SER A 68 4.96 3.44 -3.90
N VAL A 69 3.69 3.65 -4.25
CA VAL A 69 2.71 2.57 -4.42
C VAL A 69 3.16 1.57 -5.49
N GLY A 70 3.88 2.02 -6.52
CA GLY A 70 4.48 1.18 -7.56
C GLY A 70 5.54 0.23 -6.99
N GLU A 71 6.42 0.71 -6.12
CA GLU A 71 7.43 -0.12 -5.46
C GLU A 71 6.81 -1.21 -4.59
N ILE A 72 5.71 -0.92 -3.91
CA ILE A 72 4.95 -1.93 -3.15
C ILE A 72 4.39 -3.00 -4.09
N ILE A 73 3.82 -2.61 -5.23
CA ILE A 73 3.29 -3.56 -6.22
C ILE A 73 4.40 -4.47 -6.74
N GLU A 74 5.56 -3.91 -7.09
CA GLU A 74 6.69 -4.70 -7.58
C GLU A 74 7.22 -5.64 -6.50
N GLN A 75 7.29 -5.21 -5.24
CA GLN A 75 7.67 -6.10 -4.16
C GLN A 75 6.72 -7.27 -3.98
N ILE A 76 5.41 -7.03 -4.02
CA ILE A 76 4.41 -8.09 -3.89
C ILE A 76 4.49 -9.08 -5.07
N ARG A 77 4.89 -8.61 -6.26
CA ARG A 77 5.08 -9.47 -7.45
C ARG A 77 6.35 -10.30 -7.40
N ASN A 78 7.39 -9.79 -6.75
CA ASN A 78 8.72 -10.38 -6.72
C ASN A 78 8.98 -11.25 -5.45
N GLY A 79 8.11 -11.15 -4.44
CA GLY A 79 8.11 -11.99 -3.24
C GLY A 79 7.32 -13.29 -3.43
#